data_AF-A0A396LHY6-F1
#
_entry.id   AF-A0A396LHY6-F1
#
_cell.length_a   1.000
_cell.length_b   1.000
_cell.length_c   1.000
_cell.angle_alpha   90.00
_cell.angle_beta   90.00
_cell.angle_gamma   90.00
#
_symmetry.space_group_name_H-M   'P 1'
#
loop_
_entity.id
_entity.type
_entity.pdbx_description
1 polymer ?
#
loop_
_entity_poly.entity_id
_entity_poly.type
_entity_poly.pdbx_seq_one_letter_code
_entity_poly.pdbx_strand_id
1 'polypeptide(L)'
;MKISRRNFLAVAGAAAAAAALTACGGSSASSTSTASSAAASTASSAAEGGEKIVKVALTCDTGTIDDESFNQACWTAVSGYMGDDCQYYIPEADASDEDRETMIRQAVNDGADVIVCVGYLYGASLAWAADQYPDVKFIAIDVTQGDIGTDAIPANCYCITFKEEQAGYLAGYAIAKDGKTKLGFLGGMAVPAVIRYGYGFVQGADAAAAELGQNIEINYFYGGQFYGDANITSRMEGWYSNGTQVVFACGGGIYTSAVEAALKNNGYVIGVDVDQNYIGANGVADGTYAYNPFITSAMKGLSEAVNTALADIEAGSWGDIAASNGNFGLEDGDYVGLPTDADSWNFESFTTDEYEEVKGKIKSGEITVDNSSDDATKPTVSEFTTVNYIQ
;
A
#
# COMPACT_ATOMS: atom_id res chain seq x y z
N MET A 1 0.43 34.21 -16.97
CA MET A 1 1.24 35.14 -16.16
C MET A 1 1.64 34.40 -14.90
N LYS A 2 2.91 33.95 -14.83
CA LYS A 2 3.46 33.17 -13.70
C LYS A 2 3.65 34.10 -12.50
N ILE A 3 3.25 33.69 -11.29
CA ILE A 3 3.69 34.33 -10.04
C ILE A 3 4.18 33.26 -9.08
N SER A 4 5.40 33.52 -8.59
CA SER A 4 6.33 32.66 -7.86
C SER A 4 6.08 32.66 -6.35
N ARG A 5 6.40 31.54 -5.72
CA ARG A 5 6.57 31.35 -4.26
C ARG A 5 7.81 32.10 -3.76
N ARG A 6 7.70 32.83 -2.64
CA ARG A 6 8.67 32.87 -1.50
C ARG A 6 8.35 33.97 -0.50
N ASN A 7 8.69 33.66 0.76
CA ASN A 7 8.82 34.50 1.96
C ASN A 7 7.62 34.50 2.92
N PHE A 8 7.65 33.60 3.91
CA PHE A 8 7.31 33.96 5.27
C PHE A 8 8.14 33.12 6.26
N LEU A 9 9.20 33.73 6.77
CA LEU A 9 9.83 33.39 8.04
C LEU A 9 10.05 34.71 8.77
N ALA A 10 9.46 34.88 9.96
CA ALA A 10 10.12 35.35 11.18
C ALA A 10 9.14 35.89 12.22
N VAL A 11 9.64 35.91 13.46
CA VAL A 11 9.20 36.59 14.70
C VAL A 11 8.39 35.67 15.63
N ALA A 12 8.74 35.41 16.89
CA ALA A 12 9.63 36.02 17.89
C ALA A 12 10.17 34.89 18.83
N GLY A 13 11.16 35.06 19.71
CA GLY A 13 11.83 36.24 20.23
C GLY A 13 12.94 35.81 21.20
N ALA A 14 13.99 36.63 21.27
CA ALA A 14 15.14 36.44 22.13
C ALA A 14 14.86 36.94 23.56
N ALA A 15 15.38 36.23 24.56
CA ALA A 15 15.71 36.81 25.87
C ALA A 15 17.09 36.27 26.29
N ALA A 16 18.05 37.18 26.33
CA ALA A 16 19.41 36.94 26.79
C ALA A 16 19.50 37.19 28.31
N ALA A 17 20.29 36.38 29.01
CA ALA A 17 20.92 36.77 30.26
C ALA A 17 22.31 36.13 30.33
N ALA A 18 23.33 36.98 30.41
CA ALA A 18 24.74 36.62 30.52
C ALA A 18 25.27 37.01 31.90
N ALA A 19 26.15 36.16 32.46
CA ALA A 19 27.28 36.46 33.37
C ALA A 19 27.71 35.13 34.02
N ALA A 20 28.96 34.81 34.34
CA ALA A 20 30.30 35.31 34.03
C ALA A 20 31.28 34.21 34.53
N LEU A 21 32.49 34.17 33.98
CA LEU A 21 33.58 33.22 34.25
C LEU A 21 34.28 33.41 35.61
N THR A 22 35.14 32.42 35.95
CA THR A 22 36.25 32.31 36.94
C THR A 22 35.90 31.58 38.26
N ALA A 23 36.72 30.70 38.88
CA ALA A 23 38.08 30.19 38.69
C ALA A 23 38.29 28.88 39.52
N CYS A 24 39.47 28.27 39.35
CA CYS A 24 39.97 26.94 39.74
C CYS A 24 40.08 26.57 41.24
N GLY A 25 40.08 25.24 41.53
CA GLY A 25 41.13 24.60 42.35
C GLY A 25 40.72 23.62 43.47
N GLY A 26 41.23 22.38 43.42
CA GLY A 26 41.75 21.66 44.62
C GLY A 26 41.12 20.34 45.10
N SER A 27 41.66 19.21 44.61
CA SER A 27 41.86 17.85 45.18
C SER A 27 41.07 17.32 46.41
N SER A 28 40.38 16.17 46.25
CA SER A 28 40.80 14.82 46.74
C SER A 28 39.65 13.78 46.78
N ALA A 29 39.90 12.66 46.11
CA ALA A 29 39.45 11.27 46.35
C ALA A 29 38.02 10.95 46.87
N SER A 30 37.20 10.33 46.02
CA SER A 30 36.70 8.97 46.30
C SER A 30 36.18 8.30 45.03
N SER A 31 36.58 7.04 44.87
CA SER A 31 36.36 6.15 43.74
C SER A 31 35.04 5.40 43.85
N THR A 32 34.15 5.49 42.86
CA THR A 32 33.32 4.35 42.42
C THR A 32 32.93 4.54 40.95
N SER A 33 33.03 3.45 40.21
CA SER A 33 33.08 3.28 38.77
C SER A 33 31.77 3.56 38.01
N THR A 34 31.83 4.48 37.05
CA THR A 34 30.89 4.56 35.92
C THR A 34 31.73 4.64 34.64
N ALA A 35 31.81 3.53 33.91
CA ALA A 35 32.46 3.50 32.60
C ALA A 35 31.51 4.09 31.56
N SER A 36 31.90 5.27 31.07
CA SER A 36 31.39 5.88 29.85
C SER A 36 31.93 5.09 28.65
N SER A 37 31.06 4.50 27.84
CA SER A 37 31.42 4.06 26.48
C SER A 37 31.10 5.19 25.52
N ALA A 38 32.17 5.74 24.96
CA ALA A 38 32.17 6.79 23.97
C ALA A 38 31.27 6.46 22.78
N ALA A 39 30.45 7.44 22.39
CA ALA A 39 29.90 7.54 21.06
C ALA A 39 31.06 7.59 20.05
N ALA A 40 31.27 6.49 19.35
CA ALA A 40 32.09 6.47 18.16
C ALA A 40 31.27 7.12 17.04
N SER A 41 31.60 8.37 16.75
CA SER A 41 31.18 9.07 15.54
C SER A 41 31.78 8.35 14.34
N THR A 42 31.09 7.34 13.81
CA THR A 42 31.30 6.87 12.45
C THR A 42 30.77 7.97 11.53
N ALA A 43 31.66 8.90 11.18
CA ALA A 43 31.47 9.72 10.00
C ALA A 43 31.33 8.75 8.83
N SER A 44 30.10 8.62 8.33
CA SER A 44 29.79 7.92 7.10
C SER A 44 30.66 8.51 6.00
N SER A 45 31.61 7.71 5.52
CA SER A 45 32.30 7.97 4.28
C SER A 45 31.25 7.94 3.17
N ALA A 46 30.91 9.10 2.63
CA ALA A 46 30.14 9.20 1.40
C ALA A 46 30.79 8.31 0.34
N ALA A 47 30.06 7.29 -0.11
CA ALA A 47 30.47 6.47 -1.24
C ALA A 47 30.45 7.36 -2.49
N GLU A 48 31.61 7.65 -3.08
CA GLU A 48 31.75 8.25 -4.40
C GLU A 48 31.42 7.23 -5.52
N GLY A 49 30.26 6.56 -5.44
CA GLY A 49 29.85 5.50 -6.36
C GLY A 49 28.35 5.40 -6.65
N GLY A 50 27.53 6.33 -6.13
CA GLY A 50 26.09 6.34 -6.40
C GLY A 50 25.76 6.69 -7.84
N GLU A 51 24.78 5.99 -8.43
CA GLU A 51 24.29 6.30 -9.77
C GLU A 51 23.27 7.43 -9.66
N LYS A 52 23.58 8.60 -10.22
CA LYS A 52 22.63 9.71 -10.18
C LYS A 52 21.46 9.42 -11.12
N ILE A 53 20.27 9.21 -10.57
CA ILE A 53 19.02 9.18 -11.33
C ILE A 53 18.78 10.59 -11.88
N VAL A 54 18.58 10.70 -13.20
CA VAL A 54 18.33 11.98 -13.86
C VAL A 54 16.84 12.25 -13.98
N LYS A 55 16.02 11.23 -14.26
CA LYS A 55 14.59 11.37 -14.43
C LYS A 55 13.84 10.05 -14.22
N VAL A 56 12.87 10.08 -13.31
CA VAL A 56 11.95 8.95 -13.12
C VAL A 56 10.64 9.21 -13.85
N ALA A 57 10.20 8.27 -14.67
CA ALA A 57 8.82 8.23 -15.12
C ALA A 57 8.01 7.20 -14.34
N LEU A 58 6.75 7.50 -14.05
CA LEU A 58 5.77 6.51 -13.64
C LEU A 58 4.81 6.26 -14.80
N THR A 59 4.39 5.02 -14.99
CA THR A 59 3.33 4.71 -15.94
C THR A 59 2.32 3.77 -15.30
N CYS A 60 1.04 4.14 -15.36
CA CYS A 60 -0.07 3.34 -14.84
C CYS A 60 -0.50 2.30 -15.88
N ASP A 61 -0.86 1.09 -15.47
CA ASP A 61 -1.34 0.07 -16.40
C ASP A 61 -2.81 0.31 -16.83
N THR A 62 -3.57 0.99 -15.97
CA THR A 62 -4.90 1.59 -16.14
C THR A 62 -5.15 2.56 -14.97
N GLY A 63 -6.32 3.22 -14.93
CA GLY A 63 -6.69 4.13 -13.85
C GLY A 63 -5.97 5.48 -13.92
N THR A 64 -5.80 6.15 -12.79
CA THR A 64 -5.24 7.51 -12.71
C THR A 64 -4.33 7.66 -11.49
N ILE A 65 -3.44 8.66 -11.51
CA ILE A 65 -2.52 8.97 -10.39
C ILE A 65 -3.20 9.64 -9.18
N ASP A 66 -4.50 9.85 -9.25
CA ASP A 66 -5.36 10.43 -8.21
C ASP A 66 -6.48 9.44 -7.81
N ASP A 67 -6.22 8.14 -7.91
CA ASP A 67 -7.13 7.05 -7.54
C ASP A 67 -7.28 6.84 -6.03
N GLU A 68 -6.62 7.67 -5.21
CA GLU A 68 -6.65 7.65 -3.75
C GLU A 68 -6.25 6.29 -3.14
N SER A 69 -5.42 5.56 -3.89
CA SER A 69 -5.10 4.16 -3.61
C SER A 69 -3.76 3.77 -4.30
N PHE A 70 -3.76 2.68 -5.07
CA PHE A 70 -2.58 2.04 -5.66
C PHE A 70 -1.69 2.96 -6.49
N ASN A 71 -2.23 3.62 -7.52
CA ASN A 71 -1.43 4.44 -8.43
C ASN A 71 -0.96 5.72 -7.75
N GLN A 72 -1.84 6.36 -6.98
CA GLN A 72 -1.52 7.59 -6.26
C GLN A 72 -0.41 7.37 -5.22
N ALA A 73 -0.37 6.23 -4.54
CA ALA A 73 0.71 5.90 -3.60
C ALA A 73 2.06 5.84 -4.31
N CYS A 74 2.14 5.11 -5.43
CA CYS A 74 3.35 5.00 -6.24
C CYS A 74 3.78 6.37 -6.79
N TRP A 75 2.82 7.17 -7.28
CA TRP A 75 3.10 8.52 -7.78
C TRP A 75 3.56 9.46 -6.68
N THR A 76 2.98 9.38 -5.50
CA THR A 76 3.39 10.20 -4.34
C THR A 76 4.84 9.88 -3.95
N ALA A 77 5.26 8.61 -4.00
CA ALA A 77 6.65 8.24 -3.79
C ALA A 77 7.56 8.78 -4.88
N VAL A 78 7.26 8.53 -6.16
CA VAL A 78 8.08 9.02 -7.30
C VAL A 78 8.23 10.54 -7.27
N SER A 79 7.11 11.26 -7.16
CA SER A 79 7.11 12.73 -7.18
C SER A 79 7.70 13.35 -5.91
N GLY A 80 7.51 12.70 -4.76
CA GLY A 80 8.14 13.10 -3.50
C GLY A 80 9.66 12.93 -3.52
N TYR A 81 10.14 11.83 -4.11
CA TYR A 81 11.56 11.52 -4.23
C TYR A 81 12.28 12.43 -5.22
N MET A 82 11.70 12.61 -6.42
CA MET A 82 12.37 13.31 -7.53
C MET A 82 12.04 14.80 -7.64
N GLY A 83 10.95 15.28 -7.01
CA GLY A 83 10.49 16.65 -7.18
C GLY A 83 10.10 16.95 -8.63
N ASP A 84 10.71 17.97 -9.24
CA ASP A 84 10.38 18.41 -10.61
C ASP A 84 10.97 17.49 -11.69
N ASP A 85 11.88 16.57 -11.33
CA ASP A 85 12.58 15.67 -12.25
C ASP A 85 11.82 14.33 -12.45
N CYS A 86 10.49 14.38 -12.44
CA CYS A 86 9.63 13.23 -12.70
C CYS A 86 8.53 13.51 -13.73
N GLN A 87 8.01 12.44 -14.33
CA GLN A 87 6.87 12.49 -15.27
C GLN A 87 5.93 11.30 -15.00
N TYR A 88 4.67 11.43 -15.41
CA TYR A 88 3.73 10.32 -15.40
C TYR A 88 3.08 10.14 -16.76
N TYR A 89 2.70 8.89 -17.07
CA TYR A 89 1.99 8.50 -18.27
C TYR A 89 0.80 7.63 -17.88
N ILE A 90 -0.37 7.95 -18.42
CA ILE A 90 -1.62 7.24 -18.14
C ILE A 90 -2.18 6.81 -19.49
N PRO A 91 -2.31 5.50 -19.75
CA PRO A 91 -2.98 5.01 -20.94
C PRO A 91 -4.50 5.13 -20.77
N GLU A 92 -5.25 4.92 -21.85
CA GLU A 92 -6.71 4.85 -21.79
C GLU A 92 -7.18 3.66 -20.94
N ALA A 93 -8.42 3.70 -20.44
CA ALA A 93 -8.91 2.71 -19.48
C ALA A 93 -8.93 1.26 -20.02
N ASP A 94 -9.14 1.09 -21.32
CA ASP A 94 -9.17 -0.21 -22.04
C ASP A 94 -7.87 -0.50 -22.81
N ALA A 95 -6.76 0.07 -22.36
CA ALA A 95 -5.46 -0.05 -23.01
C ALA A 95 -5.03 -1.50 -23.27
N SER A 96 -4.59 -1.73 -24.50
CA SER A 96 -3.88 -2.92 -24.93
C SER A 96 -2.44 -2.94 -24.39
N ASP A 97 -1.76 -4.07 -24.58
CA ASP A 97 -0.33 -4.17 -24.25
C ASP A 97 0.49 -3.22 -25.13
N GLU A 98 0.13 -3.03 -26.41
CA GLU A 98 0.80 -2.07 -27.29
C GLU A 98 0.61 -0.59 -26.85
N ASP A 99 -0.53 -0.27 -26.23
CA ASP A 99 -0.76 1.06 -25.65
C ASP A 99 0.16 1.30 -24.44
N ARG A 100 0.33 0.27 -23.59
CA ARG A 100 1.28 0.30 -22.45
C ARG A 100 2.74 0.43 -22.92
N GLU A 101 3.13 -0.31 -23.95
CA GLU A 101 4.44 -0.17 -24.60
C GLU A 101 4.65 1.25 -25.17
N THR A 102 3.58 1.88 -25.67
CA THR A 102 3.61 3.26 -26.16
C THR A 102 3.89 4.26 -25.04
N MET A 103 3.30 4.08 -23.85
CA MET A 103 3.60 4.93 -22.69
C MET A 103 5.07 4.81 -22.26
N ILE A 104 5.61 3.57 -22.22
CA ILE A 104 7.03 3.33 -21.93
C ILE A 104 7.92 4.03 -22.97
N ARG A 105 7.61 3.90 -24.27
CA ARG A 105 8.37 4.57 -25.34
C ARG A 105 8.35 6.09 -25.18
N GLN A 106 7.22 6.68 -24.80
CA GLN A 106 7.12 8.12 -24.56
C GLN A 106 7.99 8.54 -23.36
N ALA A 107 7.94 7.80 -22.25
CA ALA A 107 8.79 8.04 -21.09
C ALA A 107 10.29 8.03 -21.43
N VAL A 108 10.74 7.04 -22.20
CA VAL A 108 12.15 6.96 -22.66
C VAL A 108 12.51 8.12 -23.58
N ASN A 109 11.64 8.45 -24.55
CA ASN A 109 11.86 9.58 -25.46
C ASN A 109 11.96 10.92 -24.73
N ASP A 110 11.21 11.07 -23.63
CA ASP A 110 11.27 12.25 -22.77
C ASP A 110 12.46 12.23 -21.80
N GLY A 111 13.27 11.16 -21.82
CA GLY A 111 14.57 11.06 -21.17
C GLY A 111 14.55 10.38 -19.81
N ALA A 112 13.55 9.54 -19.51
CA ALA A 112 13.55 8.73 -18.30
C ALA A 112 14.67 7.67 -18.34
N ASP A 113 15.46 7.60 -17.28
CA ASP A 113 16.46 6.55 -17.04
C ASP A 113 15.98 5.48 -16.05
N VAL A 114 14.92 5.79 -15.30
CA VAL A 114 14.16 4.84 -14.49
C VAL A 114 12.67 4.95 -14.82
N ILE A 115 11.99 3.83 -15.02
CA ILE A 115 10.54 3.77 -15.24
C ILE A 115 9.89 2.87 -14.19
N VAL A 116 8.95 3.43 -13.42
CA VAL A 116 8.09 2.69 -12.50
C VAL A 116 6.82 2.28 -13.25
N CYS A 117 6.73 1.00 -13.62
CA CYS A 117 5.57 0.39 -14.24
C CYS A 117 4.61 -0.10 -13.14
N VAL A 118 3.46 0.56 -12.99
CA VAL A 118 2.54 0.34 -11.87
C VAL A 118 1.37 -0.52 -12.33
N GLY A 119 1.35 -1.77 -11.91
CA GLY A 119 0.22 -2.68 -12.07
C GLY A 119 0.52 -3.93 -12.89
N TYR A 120 -0.22 -4.98 -12.57
CA TYR A 120 -0.09 -6.34 -13.11
C TYR A 120 -0.14 -6.39 -14.65
N LEU A 121 -0.94 -5.53 -15.30
CA LEU A 121 -1.13 -5.60 -16.76
C LEU A 121 0.13 -5.18 -17.55
N TYR A 122 1.18 -4.69 -16.89
CA TYR A 122 2.49 -4.50 -17.53
C TYR A 122 3.27 -5.79 -17.78
N GLY A 123 2.90 -6.92 -17.17
CA GLY A 123 3.64 -8.18 -17.31
C GLY A 123 4.01 -8.49 -18.76
N ALA A 124 3.02 -8.55 -19.65
CA ALA A 124 3.22 -8.85 -21.06
C ALA A 124 4.11 -7.83 -21.80
N SER A 125 4.03 -6.54 -21.46
CA SER A 125 4.82 -5.46 -22.09
C SER A 125 6.25 -5.36 -21.54
N LEU A 126 6.52 -5.87 -20.33
CA LEU A 126 7.78 -5.63 -19.64
C LEU A 126 8.96 -6.37 -20.30
N ALA A 127 8.73 -7.57 -20.83
CA ALA A 127 9.75 -8.31 -21.59
C ALA A 127 10.23 -7.52 -22.82
N TRP A 128 9.28 -6.94 -23.56
CA TRP A 128 9.56 -6.09 -24.71
C TRP A 128 10.33 -4.82 -24.29
N ALA A 129 9.85 -4.14 -23.25
CA ALA A 129 10.45 -2.88 -22.78
C ALA A 129 11.91 -3.07 -22.35
N ALA A 130 12.17 -4.15 -21.61
CA ALA A 130 13.50 -4.52 -21.15
C ALA A 130 14.50 -4.75 -22.31
N ASP A 131 14.06 -5.46 -23.36
CA ASP A 131 14.88 -5.74 -24.55
C ASP A 131 15.14 -4.47 -25.39
N GLN A 132 14.13 -3.63 -25.56
CA GLN A 132 14.25 -2.42 -26.39
C GLN A 132 15.06 -1.31 -25.73
N TYR A 133 15.06 -1.24 -24.39
CA TYR A 133 15.70 -0.18 -23.63
C TYR A 133 16.63 -0.75 -22.55
N PRO A 134 17.74 -1.41 -22.94
CA PRO A 134 18.62 -2.11 -22.00
C PRO A 134 19.31 -1.18 -20.98
N ASP A 135 19.41 0.11 -21.29
CA ASP A 135 20.01 1.13 -20.41
C ASP A 135 19.00 1.75 -19.42
N VAL A 136 17.71 1.49 -19.59
CA VAL A 136 16.65 1.97 -18.69
C VAL A 136 16.39 0.93 -17.61
N LYS A 137 16.30 1.38 -16.36
CA LYS A 137 15.90 0.51 -15.24
C LYS A 137 14.39 0.52 -15.09
N PHE A 138 13.79 -0.66 -14.96
CA PHE A 138 12.36 -0.81 -14.77
C PHE A 138 12.07 -1.32 -13.36
N ILE A 139 11.25 -0.59 -12.61
CA ILE A 139 10.67 -1.06 -11.35
C ILE A 139 9.22 -1.44 -11.67
N ALA A 140 8.85 -2.70 -11.51
CA ALA A 140 7.53 -3.20 -11.86
C ALA A 140 6.75 -3.60 -10.61
N ILE A 141 5.66 -2.89 -10.32
CA ILE A 141 4.80 -3.14 -9.16
C ILE A 141 3.69 -4.12 -9.55
N ASP A 142 3.48 -5.14 -8.73
CA ASP A 142 2.52 -6.24 -8.92
C ASP A 142 2.73 -7.10 -10.17
N VAL A 143 3.98 -7.17 -10.64
CA VAL A 143 4.38 -8.03 -11.75
C VAL A 143 5.36 -9.07 -11.22
N THR A 144 5.18 -10.33 -11.61
CA THR A 144 6.11 -11.43 -11.35
C THR A 144 6.78 -11.91 -12.63
N GLN A 145 7.80 -12.76 -12.49
CA GLN A 145 8.40 -13.45 -13.63
C GLN A 145 7.35 -14.18 -14.51
N GLY A 146 6.35 -14.82 -13.87
CA GLY A 146 5.33 -15.57 -14.59
C GLY A 146 4.50 -14.67 -15.52
N ASP A 147 4.24 -13.44 -15.08
CA ASP A 147 3.42 -12.46 -15.80
C ASP A 147 4.20 -11.86 -16.98
N ILE A 148 5.53 -11.81 -16.88
CA ILE A 148 6.43 -11.41 -17.96
C ILE A 148 6.48 -12.45 -19.08
N GLY A 149 6.22 -13.72 -18.76
CA GLY A 149 6.27 -14.82 -19.72
C GLY A 149 7.68 -15.22 -20.15
N THR A 150 8.69 -14.95 -19.31
CA THR A 150 10.10 -15.27 -19.57
C THR A 150 10.66 -16.30 -18.57
N ASP A 151 11.78 -16.94 -18.94
CA ASP A 151 12.47 -17.93 -18.08
C ASP A 151 13.14 -17.30 -16.85
N ALA A 152 13.39 -15.99 -16.88
CA ALA A 152 13.93 -15.19 -15.79
C ALA A 152 13.48 -13.73 -15.93
N ILE A 153 13.49 -12.98 -14.84
CA ILE A 153 13.24 -11.53 -14.86
C ILE A 153 14.37 -10.83 -15.63
N PRO A 154 14.09 -9.92 -16.58
CA PRO A 154 15.13 -9.25 -17.35
C PRO A 154 16.15 -8.50 -16.47
N ALA A 155 17.39 -8.39 -16.95
CA ALA A 155 18.52 -7.88 -16.17
C ALA A 155 18.41 -6.40 -15.76
N ASN A 156 17.56 -5.64 -16.44
CA ASN A 156 17.24 -4.25 -16.14
C ASN A 156 15.84 -4.07 -15.53
N CYS A 157 15.25 -5.14 -15.00
CA CYS A 157 13.99 -5.10 -14.27
C CYS A 157 14.17 -5.49 -12.80
N TYR A 158 13.39 -4.84 -11.93
CA TYR A 158 13.15 -5.25 -10.57
C TYR A 158 11.64 -5.32 -10.35
N CYS A 159 11.15 -6.52 -10.06
CA CYS A 159 9.74 -6.77 -9.79
C CYS A 159 9.45 -6.67 -8.29
N ILE A 160 8.28 -6.13 -7.94
CA ILE A 160 7.84 -5.99 -6.56
C ILE A 160 6.43 -6.54 -6.43
N THR A 161 6.26 -7.48 -5.51
CA THR A 161 4.98 -8.04 -5.09
C THR A 161 4.85 -7.98 -3.58
N PHE A 162 3.65 -8.23 -3.07
CA PHE A 162 3.36 -8.15 -1.66
C PHE A 162 2.60 -9.41 -1.20
N LYS A 163 2.54 -9.60 0.11
CA LYS A 163 1.78 -10.67 0.76
C LYS A 163 0.41 -10.15 1.18
N GLU A 164 -0.41 -9.78 0.19
CA GLU A 164 -1.70 -9.12 0.43
C GLU A 164 -2.67 -9.96 1.26
N GLU A 165 -2.51 -11.29 1.24
CA GLU A 165 -3.27 -12.21 2.07
C GLU A 165 -3.10 -11.92 3.57
N GLN A 166 -1.92 -11.44 4.00
CA GLN A 166 -1.67 -11.11 5.40
C GLN A 166 -2.51 -9.89 5.83
N ALA A 167 -2.55 -8.84 5.01
CA ALA A 167 -3.39 -7.67 5.28
C ALA A 167 -4.89 -7.99 5.16
N GLY A 168 -5.27 -8.80 4.18
CA GLY A 168 -6.63 -9.31 4.06
C GLY A 168 -7.06 -10.07 5.32
N TYR A 169 -6.22 -10.99 5.80
CA TYR A 169 -6.46 -11.75 7.03
C TYR A 169 -6.67 -10.83 8.23
N LEU A 170 -5.77 -9.87 8.43
CA LEU A 170 -5.87 -8.89 9.52
C LEU A 170 -7.19 -8.10 9.44
N ALA A 171 -7.60 -7.66 8.25
CA ALA A 171 -8.85 -6.94 8.05
C ALA A 171 -10.08 -7.79 8.40
N GLY A 172 -10.14 -9.04 7.89
CA GLY A 172 -11.26 -9.94 8.16
C GLY A 172 -11.37 -10.31 9.63
N TYR A 173 -10.23 -10.62 10.25
CA TYR A 173 -10.14 -10.96 11.67
C TYR A 173 -10.59 -9.79 12.55
N ALA A 174 -10.06 -8.59 12.30
CA ALA A 174 -10.39 -7.39 13.07
C ALA A 174 -11.88 -7.05 13.00
N ILE A 175 -12.49 -7.12 11.81
CA ILE A 175 -13.90 -6.79 11.62
C ILE A 175 -14.84 -7.78 12.30
N ALA A 176 -14.50 -9.07 12.25
CA ALA A 176 -15.23 -10.10 12.96
C ALA A 176 -15.10 -9.95 14.49
N LYS A 177 -13.89 -9.67 14.99
CA LYS A 177 -13.63 -9.37 16.41
C LYS A 177 -14.33 -8.09 16.86
N ASP A 178 -14.52 -7.13 15.97
CA ASP A 178 -15.31 -5.92 16.20
C ASP A 178 -16.85 -6.17 16.20
N GLY A 179 -17.27 -7.43 16.13
CA GLY A 179 -18.68 -7.84 16.29
C GLY A 179 -19.52 -7.71 15.02
N LYS A 180 -18.92 -7.46 13.85
CA LYS A 180 -19.63 -7.44 12.57
C LYS A 180 -19.75 -8.88 12.05
N THR A 181 -20.95 -9.29 11.62
CA THR A 181 -21.24 -10.68 11.24
C THR A 181 -21.75 -10.83 9.80
N LYS A 182 -22.08 -9.72 9.13
CA LYS A 182 -22.51 -9.71 7.74
C LYS A 182 -21.56 -8.84 6.93
N LEU A 183 -20.67 -9.49 6.20
CA LEU A 183 -19.54 -8.87 5.53
C LEU A 183 -19.68 -8.97 4.01
N GLY A 184 -18.95 -8.13 3.30
CA GLY A 184 -18.83 -8.18 1.86
C GLY A 184 -17.38 -8.04 1.42
N PHE A 185 -17.01 -8.71 0.34
CA PHE A 185 -15.79 -8.48 -0.40
C PHE A 185 -16.16 -8.02 -1.82
N LEU A 186 -15.69 -6.84 -2.19
CA LEU A 186 -15.79 -6.27 -3.52
C LEU A 186 -14.37 -6.17 -4.10
N GLY A 187 -13.98 -7.16 -4.89
CA GLY A 187 -12.76 -7.10 -5.68
C GLY A 187 -12.97 -6.34 -6.99
N GLY A 188 -11.92 -5.73 -7.52
CA GLY A 188 -11.89 -5.13 -8.85
C GLY A 188 -11.81 -6.20 -9.93
N MET A 189 -10.73 -6.21 -10.70
CA MET A 189 -10.38 -7.37 -11.52
C MET A 189 -9.80 -8.49 -10.64
N ALA A 190 -10.06 -9.75 -10.99
CA ALA A 190 -9.50 -10.92 -10.33
C ALA A 190 -8.02 -11.14 -10.73
N VAL A 191 -7.16 -10.17 -10.43
CA VAL A 191 -5.71 -10.26 -10.57
C VAL A 191 -5.07 -10.81 -9.29
N PRO A 192 -3.83 -11.33 -9.33
CA PRO A 192 -3.24 -12.06 -8.20
C PRO A 192 -3.31 -11.33 -6.84
N ALA A 193 -2.99 -10.03 -6.79
CA ALA A 193 -3.04 -9.24 -5.56
C ALA A 193 -4.45 -9.13 -4.97
N VAL A 194 -5.45 -8.83 -5.82
CA VAL A 194 -6.86 -8.71 -5.39
C VAL A 194 -7.40 -10.06 -4.91
N ILE A 195 -7.01 -11.16 -5.56
CA ILE A 195 -7.36 -12.51 -5.11
C ILE A 195 -6.77 -12.75 -3.72
N ARG A 196 -5.49 -12.48 -3.49
CA ARG A 196 -4.84 -12.68 -2.18
C ARG A 196 -5.49 -11.85 -1.06
N TYR A 197 -5.85 -10.59 -1.31
CA TYR A 197 -6.62 -9.79 -0.34
C TYR A 197 -7.93 -10.47 0.08
N GLY A 198 -8.75 -10.87 -0.89
CA GLY A 198 -10.04 -11.51 -0.59
C GLY A 198 -9.88 -12.89 0.04
N TYR A 199 -8.87 -13.65 -0.38
CA TYR A 199 -8.54 -14.96 0.15
C TYR A 199 -8.10 -14.87 1.62
N GLY A 200 -7.25 -13.89 1.95
CA GLY A 200 -6.89 -13.55 3.32
C GLY A 200 -8.08 -13.09 4.16
N PHE A 201 -8.91 -12.19 3.61
CA PHE A 201 -10.09 -11.65 4.29
C PHE A 201 -11.06 -12.73 4.79
N VAL A 202 -11.36 -13.71 3.94
CA VAL A 202 -12.22 -14.85 4.32
C VAL A 202 -11.56 -15.70 5.42
N GLN A 203 -10.25 -15.99 5.31
CA GLN A 203 -9.53 -16.78 6.32
C GLN A 203 -9.52 -16.07 7.69
N GLY A 204 -9.24 -14.76 7.71
CA GLY A 204 -9.20 -13.98 8.95
C GLY A 204 -10.56 -13.89 9.63
N ALA A 205 -11.61 -13.62 8.84
CA ALA A 205 -12.98 -13.58 9.34
C ALA A 205 -13.41 -14.96 9.89
N ASP A 206 -13.08 -16.05 9.21
CA ASP A 206 -13.39 -17.41 9.67
C ASP A 206 -12.66 -17.79 10.96
N ALA A 207 -11.38 -17.43 11.07
CA ALA A 207 -10.61 -17.68 12.29
C ALA A 207 -11.22 -16.96 13.51
N ALA A 208 -11.60 -15.69 13.36
CA ALA A 208 -12.30 -14.94 14.41
C ALA A 208 -13.70 -15.51 14.70
N ALA A 209 -14.45 -15.91 13.67
CA ALA A 209 -15.76 -16.55 13.81
C ALA A 209 -15.68 -17.82 14.67
N ALA A 210 -14.69 -18.67 14.40
CA ALA A 210 -14.44 -19.90 15.13
C ALA A 210 -14.02 -19.66 16.58
N GLU A 211 -13.17 -18.65 16.83
CA GLU A 211 -12.76 -18.25 18.19
C GLU A 211 -13.96 -17.76 19.02
N LEU A 212 -14.83 -16.97 18.41
CA LEU A 212 -16.00 -16.38 19.05
C LEU A 212 -17.18 -17.35 19.16
N GLY A 213 -17.18 -18.44 18.38
CA GLY A 213 -18.35 -19.31 18.20
C GLY A 213 -19.53 -18.57 17.55
N GLN A 214 -19.24 -17.61 16.68
CA GLN A 214 -20.21 -16.67 16.11
C GLN A 214 -20.31 -16.89 14.60
N ASN A 215 -21.54 -17.03 14.10
CA ASN A 215 -21.74 -17.20 12.67
C ASN A 215 -21.50 -15.90 11.90
N ILE A 216 -20.77 -15.99 10.79
CA ILE A 216 -20.47 -14.92 9.84
C ILE A 216 -20.96 -15.30 8.44
N GLU A 217 -21.53 -14.33 7.74
CA GLU A 217 -21.90 -14.41 6.33
C GLU A 217 -21.05 -13.42 5.52
N ILE A 218 -20.46 -13.87 4.41
CA ILE A 218 -19.65 -13.05 3.52
C ILE A 218 -20.22 -13.10 2.10
N ASN A 219 -20.66 -11.97 1.57
CA ASN A 219 -20.91 -11.84 0.13
C ASN A 219 -19.60 -11.56 -0.61
N TYR A 220 -19.34 -12.24 -1.73
CA TYR A 220 -18.07 -12.14 -2.43
C TYR A 220 -18.28 -11.91 -3.93
N PHE A 221 -17.72 -10.84 -4.48
CA PHE A 221 -17.92 -10.43 -5.87
C PHE A 221 -16.70 -9.71 -6.46
N TYR A 222 -16.44 -9.92 -7.75
CA TYR A 222 -15.50 -9.13 -8.55
C TYR A 222 -16.25 -8.21 -9.51
N GLY A 223 -16.02 -6.90 -9.41
CA GLY A 223 -16.59 -5.89 -10.30
C GLY A 223 -16.05 -5.93 -11.73
N GLY A 224 -14.92 -6.60 -11.96
CA GLY A 224 -14.32 -6.76 -13.29
C GLY A 224 -13.57 -5.53 -13.82
N GLN A 225 -13.39 -4.51 -12.98
CA GLN A 225 -12.68 -3.26 -13.28
C GLN A 225 -12.15 -2.62 -11.99
N PHE A 226 -11.32 -1.57 -12.10
CA PHE A 226 -10.71 -0.88 -10.94
C PHE A 226 -11.35 0.48 -10.60
N TYR A 227 -12.52 0.78 -11.16
CA TYR A 227 -13.25 2.02 -10.90
C TYR A 227 -14.72 1.72 -10.57
N GLY A 228 -15.34 2.62 -9.80
CA GLY A 228 -16.75 2.51 -9.46
C GLY A 228 -17.66 2.79 -10.67
N ASP A 229 -18.83 2.18 -10.68
CA ASP A 229 -19.90 2.49 -11.63
C ASP A 229 -21.29 2.27 -11.03
N ALA A 230 -22.33 2.64 -11.78
CA ALA A 230 -23.72 2.53 -11.33
C ALA A 230 -24.19 1.09 -11.06
N ASN A 231 -23.67 0.09 -11.79
CA ASN A 231 -24.03 -1.32 -11.59
C ASN A 231 -23.39 -1.88 -10.32
N ILE A 232 -22.12 -1.56 -10.07
CA ILE A 232 -21.40 -1.92 -8.85
C ILE A 232 -22.04 -1.22 -7.65
N THR A 233 -22.30 0.09 -7.74
CA THR A 233 -23.01 0.85 -6.70
C THR A 233 -24.36 0.21 -6.39
N SER A 234 -25.17 -0.11 -7.40
CA SER A 234 -26.47 -0.76 -7.19
C SER A 234 -26.36 -2.13 -6.52
N ARG A 235 -25.34 -2.93 -6.86
CA ARG A 235 -25.08 -4.21 -6.19
C ARG A 235 -24.71 -4.01 -4.72
N MET A 236 -23.81 -3.07 -4.43
CA MET A 236 -23.42 -2.74 -3.05
C MET A 236 -24.59 -2.18 -2.24
N GLU A 237 -25.42 -1.32 -2.82
CA GLU A 237 -26.65 -0.82 -2.19
C GLU A 237 -27.59 -1.98 -1.83
N GLY A 238 -27.74 -2.95 -2.74
CA GLY A 238 -28.51 -4.17 -2.48
C GLY A 238 -27.94 -4.99 -1.32
N TRP A 239 -26.61 -5.10 -1.21
CA TRP A 239 -25.95 -5.79 -0.09
C TRP A 239 -26.19 -5.08 1.24
N TYR A 240 -25.94 -3.77 1.31
CA TYR A 240 -26.15 -2.99 2.53
C TYR A 240 -27.63 -2.94 2.94
N SER A 241 -28.54 -2.77 1.97
CA SER A 241 -29.99 -2.78 2.23
C SER A 241 -30.48 -4.12 2.80
N ASN A 242 -29.80 -5.22 2.47
CA ASN A 242 -30.06 -6.56 3.00
C ASN A 242 -29.26 -6.90 4.27
N GLY A 243 -28.59 -5.89 4.84
CA GLY A 243 -27.95 -5.97 6.15
C GLY A 243 -26.47 -6.32 6.13
N THR A 244 -25.79 -6.28 4.99
CA THR A 244 -24.32 -6.23 4.98
C THR A 244 -23.87 -5.01 5.80
N GLN A 245 -22.95 -5.19 6.72
CA GLN A 245 -22.50 -4.16 7.65
C GLN A 245 -21.22 -3.50 7.16
N VAL A 246 -20.31 -4.29 6.58
CA VAL A 246 -19.01 -3.82 6.11
C VAL A 246 -18.68 -4.45 4.76
N VAL A 247 -18.20 -3.67 3.80
CA VAL A 247 -17.61 -4.17 2.54
C VAL A 247 -16.13 -3.85 2.48
N PHE A 248 -15.29 -4.86 2.29
CA PHE A 248 -13.90 -4.69 1.91
C PHE A 248 -13.81 -4.43 0.41
N ALA A 249 -13.40 -3.21 0.02
CA ALA A 249 -13.31 -2.80 -1.38
C ALA A 249 -11.86 -2.83 -1.85
N CYS A 250 -11.52 -3.84 -2.67
CA CYS A 250 -10.17 -4.06 -3.18
C CYS A 250 -10.10 -3.80 -4.68
N GLY A 251 -9.45 -2.73 -5.12
CA GLY A 251 -9.19 -2.52 -6.54
C GLY A 251 -9.17 -1.05 -6.93
N GLY A 252 -8.32 -0.26 -6.27
CA GLY A 252 -8.21 1.17 -6.54
C GLY A 252 -9.54 1.91 -6.37
N GLY A 253 -9.90 2.72 -7.35
CA GLY A 253 -11.10 3.58 -7.34
C GLY A 253 -12.46 2.86 -7.26
N ILE A 254 -12.50 1.51 -7.31
CA ILE A 254 -13.74 0.74 -7.13
C ILE A 254 -14.41 1.01 -5.77
N TYR A 255 -13.63 1.43 -4.77
CA TYR A 255 -14.11 1.76 -3.43
C TYR A 255 -15.23 2.81 -3.45
N THR A 256 -15.22 3.72 -4.44
CA THR A 256 -16.21 4.81 -4.57
C THR A 256 -17.65 4.30 -4.62
N SER A 257 -17.90 3.19 -5.32
CA SER A 257 -19.22 2.54 -5.35
C SER A 257 -19.63 1.95 -4.00
N ALA A 258 -18.69 1.38 -3.25
CA ALA A 258 -18.96 0.84 -1.91
C ALA A 258 -19.25 1.98 -0.91
N VAL A 259 -18.50 3.09 -0.98
CA VAL A 259 -18.70 4.27 -0.14
C VAL A 259 -20.05 4.92 -0.41
N GLU A 260 -20.41 5.14 -1.68
CA GLU A 260 -21.71 5.73 -2.04
C GLU A 260 -22.87 4.88 -1.49
N ALA A 261 -22.78 3.56 -1.63
CA ALA A 261 -23.78 2.63 -1.13
C ALA A 261 -23.83 2.58 0.41
N ALA A 262 -22.67 2.60 1.07
CA ALA A 262 -22.55 2.59 2.53
C ALA A 262 -23.19 3.83 3.14
N LEU A 263 -22.89 5.02 2.62
CA LEU A 263 -23.44 6.29 3.10
C LEU A 263 -24.96 6.33 3.04
N LYS A 264 -25.59 5.70 2.03
CA LYS A 264 -27.05 5.60 1.90
C LYS A 264 -27.68 4.61 2.89
N ASN A 265 -26.92 3.65 3.40
CA ASN A 265 -27.42 2.51 4.18
C ASN A 265 -26.79 2.37 5.57
N ASN A 266 -26.03 3.37 6.02
CA ASN A 266 -25.35 3.37 7.31
C ASN A 266 -24.41 2.15 7.51
N GLY A 267 -23.67 1.80 6.44
CA GLY A 267 -22.66 0.73 6.44
C GLY A 267 -21.23 1.26 6.48
N TYR A 268 -20.24 0.36 6.51
CA TYR A 268 -18.83 0.74 6.52
C TYR A 268 -18.05 0.10 5.38
N VAL A 269 -16.90 0.69 5.04
CA VAL A 269 -15.98 0.20 4.04
C VAL A 269 -14.62 -0.06 4.68
N ILE A 270 -13.99 -1.18 4.32
CA ILE A 270 -12.55 -1.34 4.52
C ILE A 270 -11.87 -0.85 3.25
N GLY A 271 -10.99 0.13 3.40
CA GLY A 271 -10.17 0.64 2.30
C GLY A 271 -9.01 -0.30 1.94
N VAL A 272 -8.26 0.05 0.91
CA VAL A 272 -7.12 -0.75 0.43
C VAL A 272 -5.96 0.13 -0.01
N ASP A 273 -4.76 -0.46 -0.01
CA ASP A 273 -3.48 0.10 -0.43
C ASP A 273 -2.94 1.20 0.49
N VAL A 274 -3.74 2.22 0.78
CA VAL A 274 -3.40 3.35 1.67
C VAL A 274 -4.41 3.50 2.79
N ASP A 275 -4.08 4.33 3.78
CA ASP A 275 -5.02 4.68 4.83
C ASP A 275 -6.03 5.64 4.20
N GLN A 276 -7.24 5.15 3.94
CA GLN A 276 -8.29 5.89 3.27
C GLN A 276 -9.20 6.63 4.26
N ASN A 277 -8.87 6.60 5.56
CA ASN A 277 -9.63 7.32 6.57
C ASN A 277 -9.76 8.81 6.24
N TYR A 278 -8.70 9.43 5.69
CA TYR A 278 -8.70 10.86 5.34
C TYR A 278 -9.81 11.22 4.35
N ILE A 279 -10.20 10.31 3.44
CA ILE A 279 -11.27 10.54 2.46
C ILE A 279 -12.58 10.75 3.20
N GLY A 280 -12.89 9.84 4.12
CA GLY A 280 -14.09 9.93 4.95
C GLY A 280 -14.07 11.10 5.92
N ALA A 281 -12.92 11.40 6.54
CA ALA A 281 -12.76 12.54 7.43
C ALA A 281 -12.97 13.88 6.69
N ASN A 282 -12.42 14.01 5.48
CA ASN A 282 -12.63 15.18 4.63
C ASN A 282 -14.10 15.34 4.23
N GLY A 283 -14.76 14.24 3.86
CA GLY A 283 -16.18 14.28 3.51
C GLY A 283 -17.07 14.66 4.69
N VAL A 284 -16.70 14.28 5.92
CA VAL A 284 -17.40 14.77 7.13
C VAL A 284 -17.14 16.26 7.34
N ALA A 285 -15.89 16.71 7.17
CA ALA A 285 -15.48 18.09 7.41
C ALA A 285 -16.12 19.08 6.44
N ASP A 286 -16.32 18.70 5.17
CA ASP A 286 -16.96 19.54 4.15
C ASP A 286 -18.49 19.38 4.07
N GLY A 287 -19.05 18.43 4.85
CA GLY A 287 -20.48 18.17 4.95
C GLY A 287 -21.05 17.31 3.82
N THR A 288 -20.21 16.71 2.98
CA THR A 288 -20.66 15.75 1.95
C THR A 288 -21.06 14.41 2.56
N TYR A 289 -20.41 13.98 3.66
CA TYR A 289 -20.70 12.73 4.36
C TYR A 289 -21.29 12.98 5.74
N ALA A 290 -22.29 12.17 6.10
CA ALA A 290 -22.92 12.24 7.42
C ALA A 290 -22.04 11.62 8.54
N TYR A 291 -21.11 10.73 8.17
CA TYR A 291 -20.14 10.05 9.02
C TYR A 291 -18.97 9.57 8.16
N ASN A 292 -17.85 9.19 8.79
CA ASN A 292 -16.73 8.57 8.07
C ASN A 292 -17.07 7.09 7.78
N PRO A 293 -17.23 6.68 6.51
CA PRO A 293 -17.58 5.29 6.19
C PRO A 293 -16.39 4.34 6.27
N PHE A 294 -15.14 4.82 6.34
CA PHE A 294 -13.96 3.97 6.40
C PHE A 294 -13.74 3.47 7.83
N ILE A 295 -13.90 2.17 8.05
CA ILE A 295 -13.66 1.57 9.38
C ILE A 295 -12.17 1.29 9.61
N THR A 296 -11.43 0.93 8.56
CA THR A 296 -9.98 0.76 8.52
C THR A 296 -9.53 0.63 7.05
N SER A 297 -8.24 0.38 6.81
CA SER A 297 -7.70 0.02 5.48
C SER A 297 -6.79 -1.19 5.56
N ALA A 298 -6.82 -2.05 4.54
CA ALA A 298 -5.80 -3.08 4.32
C ALA A 298 -4.66 -2.50 3.49
N MET A 299 -3.61 -2.06 4.18
CA MET A 299 -2.48 -1.31 3.64
C MET A 299 -1.55 -2.15 2.76
N LYS A 300 -0.95 -1.49 1.79
CA LYS A 300 0.13 -1.99 0.93
C LYS A 300 1.26 -0.97 0.91
N GLY A 301 2.48 -1.40 1.21
CA GLY A 301 3.66 -0.56 1.37
C GLY A 301 4.23 -0.08 0.04
N LEU A 302 3.38 0.42 -0.86
CA LEU A 302 3.72 0.87 -2.21
C LEU A 302 4.73 2.01 -2.17
N SER A 303 4.45 3.04 -1.36
CA SER A 303 5.34 4.20 -1.25
C SER A 303 6.71 3.81 -0.71
N GLU A 304 6.75 2.94 0.31
CA GLU A 304 8.00 2.46 0.91
C GLU A 304 8.80 1.62 -0.08
N ALA A 305 8.14 0.73 -0.82
CA ALA A 305 8.79 -0.14 -1.79
C ALA A 305 9.39 0.64 -2.95
N VAL A 306 8.66 1.63 -3.48
CA VAL A 306 9.14 2.51 -4.55
C VAL A 306 10.29 3.37 -4.06
N ASN A 307 10.16 4.02 -2.89
CA ASN A 307 11.25 4.83 -2.33
C ASN A 307 12.51 4.01 -2.06
N THR A 308 12.37 2.80 -1.54
CA THR A 308 13.50 1.90 -1.28
C THR A 308 14.20 1.52 -2.58
N ALA A 309 13.45 1.14 -3.62
CA ALA A 309 14.02 0.80 -4.92
C ALA A 309 14.75 1.98 -5.58
N LEU A 310 14.19 3.20 -5.50
CA LEU A 310 14.86 4.42 -6.00
C LEU A 310 16.13 4.74 -5.19
N ALA A 311 16.08 4.59 -3.86
CA ALA A 311 17.23 4.80 -3.00
C ALA A 311 18.36 3.78 -3.26
N ASP A 312 18.01 2.52 -3.53
CA ASP A 312 18.99 1.48 -3.88
C ASP A 312 19.68 1.79 -5.22
N ILE A 313 18.94 2.31 -6.21
CA ILE A 313 19.53 2.77 -7.47
C ILE A 313 20.50 3.93 -7.20
N GLU A 314 20.08 4.96 -6.46
CA GLU A 314 20.96 6.11 -6.15
C GLU A 314 22.19 5.73 -5.34
N ALA A 315 22.08 4.72 -4.46
CA ALA A 315 23.18 4.20 -3.68
C ALA A 315 24.18 3.38 -4.53
N GLY A 316 23.86 3.07 -5.79
CA GLY A 316 24.65 2.20 -6.65
C GLY A 316 24.44 0.71 -6.37
N SER A 317 23.38 0.36 -5.65
CA SER A 317 23.01 -1.01 -5.23
C SER A 317 22.04 -1.69 -6.19
N TRP A 318 21.79 -1.12 -7.38
CA TRP A 318 20.90 -1.72 -8.38
C TRP A 318 21.24 -3.18 -8.68
N GLY A 319 22.54 -3.53 -8.73
CA GLY A 319 23.00 -4.90 -8.99
C GLY A 319 22.54 -5.94 -7.96
N ASP A 320 22.12 -5.51 -6.76
CA ASP A 320 21.61 -6.39 -5.70
C ASP A 320 20.12 -6.73 -5.88
N ILE A 321 19.36 -5.86 -6.56
CA ILE A 321 17.91 -5.99 -6.76
C ILE A 321 17.52 -6.28 -8.22
N ALA A 322 18.39 -5.98 -9.18
CA ALA A 322 18.18 -6.25 -10.59
C ALA A 322 17.94 -7.75 -10.87
N ALA A 323 17.14 -8.05 -11.90
CA ALA A 323 16.80 -9.42 -12.31
C ALA A 323 16.11 -10.24 -11.20
N SER A 324 15.41 -9.57 -10.27
CA SER A 324 14.83 -10.21 -9.09
C SER A 324 13.38 -9.77 -8.82
N ASN A 325 12.73 -10.47 -7.89
CA ASN A 325 11.37 -10.17 -7.43
C ASN A 325 11.35 -10.03 -5.91
N GLY A 326 11.11 -8.82 -5.42
CA GLY A 326 10.74 -8.58 -4.03
C GLY A 326 9.33 -9.13 -3.75
N ASN A 327 9.15 -9.77 -2.60
CA ASN A 327 7.83 -10.21 -2.13
C ASN A 327 7.64 -9.85 -0.67
N PHE A 328 7.06 -8.68 -0.43
CA PHE A 328 7.09 -8.02 0.87
C PHE A 328 5.83 -8.28 1.71
N GLY A 329 6.03 -8.73 2.94
CA GLY A 329 5.00 -8.91 3.96
C GLY A 329 5.32 -8.25 5.29
N LEU A 330 4.70 -8.75 6.35
CA LEU A 330 4.92 -8.33 7.74
C LEU A 330 6.35 -8.59 8.21
N GLU A 331 6.91 -9.73 7.82
CA GLU A 331 8.27 -10.14 8.14
C GLU A 331 9.35 -9.26 7.49
N ASP A 332 9.01 -8.54 6.42
CA ASP A 332 9.93 -7.74 5.62
C ASP A 332 9.96 -6.26 6.02
N GLY A 333 9.31 -5.89 7.13
CA GLY A 333 9.27 -4.51 7.63
C GLY A 333 7.86 -3.93 7.77
N ASP A 334 6.85 -4.78 7.97
CA ASP A 334 5.43 -4.36 8.07
C ASP A 334 4.94 -3.66 6.78
N TYR A 335 5.37 -4.17 5.61
CA TYR A 335 4.94 -3.66 4.29
C TYR A 335 3.45 -3.86 3.99
N VAL A 336 2.75 -4.68 4.77
CA VAL A 336 1.31 -4.90 4.66
C VAL A 336 0.72 -4.90 6.08
N GLY A 337 -0.53 -4.49 6.24
CA GLY A 337 -1.17 -4.46 7.56
C GLY A 337 -2.41 -3.57 7.62
N LEU A 338 -2.86 -3.24 8.83
CA LEU A 338 -3.84 -2.19 9.07
C LEU A 338 -3.15 -0.94 9.64
N PRO A 339 -3.64 0.27 9.35
CA PRO A 339 -3.09 1.48 9.95
C PRO A 339 -3.50 1.59 11.43
N THR A 340 -2.56 1.97 12.29
CA THR A 340 -2.76 2.03 13.76
C THR A 340 -2.58 3.43 14.33
N ASP A 341 -2.37 4.44 13.50
CA ASP A 341 -2.27 5.82 13.95
C ASP A 341 -3.60 6.27 14.59
N ALA A 342 -3.52 7.28 15.45
CA ALA A 342 -4.73 7.87 16.03
C ALA A 342 -5.63 8.36 14.89
N ASP A 343 -6.90 7.96 14.93
CA ASP A 343 -7.95 8.24 13.94
C ASP A 343 -7.89 7.43 12.63
N SER A 344 -6.91 6.54 12.42
CA SER A 344 -6.82 5.71 11.20
C SER A 344 -7.90 4.62 11.09
N TRP A 345 -8.51 4.23 12.20
CA TRP A 345 -9.62 3.29 12.22
C TRP A 345 -10.75 3.72 13.15
N ASN A 346 -11.93 3.15 12.95
CA ASN A 346 -13.16 3.45 13.68
C ASN A 346 -13.76 2.18 14.34
N PHE A 347 -12.94 1.22 14.72
CA PHE A 347 -13.40 0.04 15.47
C PHE A 347 -14.05 0.43 16.80
N GLU A 348 -15.08 -0.31 17.20
CA GLU A 348 -15.84 -0.05 18.44
C GLU A 348 -15.26 -0.82 19.64
N SER A 349 -14.71 -2.00 19.40
CA SER A 349 -14.29 -2.95 20.44
C SER A 349 -12.95 -3.62 20.16
N PHE A 350 -12.56 -3.76 18.89
CA PHE A 350 -11.24 -4.29 18.54
C PHE A 350 -10.13 -3.28 18.86
N THR A 351 -9.06 -3.74 19.49
CA THR A 351 -7.99 -2.88 20.02
C THR A 351 -6.66 -3.03 19.27
N THR A 352 -5.79 -2.02 19.39
CA THR A 352 -4.41 -2.11 18.85
C THR A 352 -3.62 -3.25 19.49
N ASP A 353 -3.86 -3.57 20.76
CA ASP A 353 -3.19 -4.67 21.44
C ASP A 353 -3.60 -6.03 20.83
N GLU A 354 -4.90 -6.24 20.56
CA GLU A 354 -5.38 -7.43 19.86
C GLU A 354 -4.85 -7.52 18.43
N TYR A 355 -4.77 -6.38 17.73
CA TYR A 355 -4.16 -6.29 16.40
C TYR A 355 -2.69 -6.71 16.42
N GLU A 356 -1.88 -6.15 17.32
CA GLU A 356 -0.45 -6.49 17.40
C GLU A 356 -0.23 -7.95 17.84
N GLU A 357 -1.13 -8.53 18.62
CA GLU A 357 -1.08 -9.96 18.94
C GLU A 357 -1.25 -10.83 17.69
N VAL A 358 -2.32 -10.63 16.91
CA VAL A 358 -2.57 -11.45 15.70
C VAL A 358 -1.53 -11.18 14.63
N LYS A 359 -1.12 -9.92 14.43
CA LYS A 359 -0.03 -9.53 13.53
C LYS A 359 1.28 -10.22 13.91
N GLY A 360 1.60 -10.25 15.20
CA GLY A 360 2.79 -10.93 15.73
C GLY A 360 2.80 -12.45 15.44
N LYS A 361 1.63 -13.11 15.52
CA LYS A 361 1.48 -14.53 15.19
C LYS A 361 1.66 -14.81 13.70
N ILE A 362 1.19 -13.93 12.81
CA ILE A 362 1.44 -14.07 11.37
C ILE A 362 2.93 -13.87 11.08
N LYS A 363 3.53 -12.80 11.63
CA LYS A 363 4.95 -12.46 11.44
C LYS A 363 5.90 -13.54 11.95
N SER A 364 5.54 -14.26 13.02
CA SER A 364 6.34 -15.37 13.57
C SER A 364 6.14 -16.70 12.81
N GLY A 365 5.13 -16.78 11.94
CA GLY A 365 4.73 -18.02 11.27
C GLY A 365 3.85 -18.95 12.11
N GLU A 366 3.42 -18.54 13.30
CA GLU A 366 2.43 -19.29 14.11
C GLU A 366 1.09 -19.39 13.38
N ILE A 367 0.68 -18.29 12.72
CA ILE A 367 -0.42 -18.27 11.76
C ILE A 367 0.20 -18.19 10.36
N THR A 368 0.02 -19.24 9.57
CA THR A 368 0.34 -19.20 8.13
C THR A 368 -0.93 -18.92 7.36
N VAL A 369 -0.97 -17.79 6.65
CA VAL A 369 -2.09 -17.43 5.78
C VAL A 369 -1.86 -18.04 4.41
N ASP A 370 -2.82 -18.79 3.89
CA ASP A 370 -2.75 -19.32 2.52
C ASP A 370 -2.90 -18.15 1.54
N ASN A 371 -2.03 -18.13 0.53
CA ASN A 371 -1.81 -17.03 -0.39
C ASN A 371 -2.17 -17.38 -1.84
N SER A 372 -3.08 -18.34 -2.03
CA SER A 372 -3.61 -18.66 -3.36
C SER A 372 -4.00 -17.39 -4.13
N SER A 373 -3.50 -17.31 -5.36
CA SER A 373 -3.83 -16.25 -6.32
C SER A 373 -4.63 -16.79 -7.51
N ASP A 374 -5.22 -17.98 -7.36
CA ASP A 374 -6.11 -18.60 -8.34
C ASP A 374 -7.56 -18.36 -7.95
N ASP A 375 -8.32 -17.62 -8.77
CA ASP A 375 -9.74 -17.34 -8.51
C ASP A 375 -10.60 -18.62 -8.51
N ALA A 376 -10.18 -19.71 -9.17
CA ALA A 376 -10.90 -20.98 -9.09
C ALA A 376 -10.79 -21.64 -7.70
N THR A 377 -9.76 -21.28 -6.94
CA THR A 377 -9.50 -21.83 -5.60
C THR A 377 -10.14 -20.95 -4.54
N LYS A 378 -11.06 -21.53 -3.76
CA LYS A 378 -11.78 -20.82 -2.68
C LYS A 378 -11.23 -21.23 -1.31
N PRO A 379 -11.06 -20.30 -0.35
CA PRO A 379 -10.64 -20.63 1.01
C PRO A 379 -11.54 -21.70 1.64
N THR A 380 -10.93 -22.65 2.34
CA THR A 380 -11.68 -23.55 3.21
C THR A 380 -12.13 -22.76 4.44
N VAL A 381 -13.41 -22.87 4.79
CA VAL A 381 -14.00 -22.19 5.95
C VAL A 381 -14.60 -23.19 6.93
N SER A 382 -14.68 -22.80 8.20
CA SER A 382 -15.31 -23.56 9.26
C SER A 382 -16.84 -23.58 9.16
N GLU A 383 -17.49 -24.30 10.08
CA GLU A 383 -18.95 -24.33 10.21
C GLU A 383 -19.56 -22.98 10.65
N PHE A 384 -18.74 -22.04 11.11
CA PHE A 384 -19.18 -20.71 11.53
C PHE A 384 -19.27 -19.71 10.38
N THR A 385 -18.72 -20.02 9.20
CA THR A 385 -18.65 -19.05 8.11
C THR A 385 -19.35 -19.56 6.87
N THR A 386 -20.21 -18.73 6.30
CA THR A 386 -20.83 -18.96 4.99
C THR A 386 -20.33 -17.91 4.01
N VAL A 387 -19.78 -18.33 2.88
CA VAL A 387 -19.34 -17.42 1.81
C VAL A 387 -20.23 -17.61 0.58
N ASN A 388 -20.90 -16.53 0.17
CA ASN A 388 -21.73 -16.46 -1.02
C ASN A 388 -20.89 -15.89 -2.17
N TYR A 389 -20.29 -16.76 -2.98
CA TYR A 389 -19.58 -16.35 -4.21
C TYR A 389 -20.58 -16.01 -5.31
N ILE A 390 -20.57 -14.76 -5.75
CA ILE A 390 -21.51 -14.21 -6.71
C ILE A 390 -20.76 -13.92 -8.02
N GLN A 391 -21.31 -14.42 -9.14
CA GLN A 391 -20.79 -14.17 -10.48
C GLN A 391 -21.21 -12.80 -11.04
#